data_AF-A0A7D6GZ55-F1
#
_entry.id   AF-A0A7D6GZ55-F1
#
_cell.length_a   1.000
_cell.length_b   1.000
_cell.length_c   1.000
_cell.angle_alpha   90.00
_cell.angle_beta   90.00
_cell.angle_gamma   90.00
#
_symmetry.space_group_name_H-M   'P 1'
#
loop_
_entity.id
_entity.type
_entity.pdbx_description
1 polymer ?
#
loop_
_entity_poly.entity_id
_entity_poly.type
_entity_poly.pdbx_seq_one_letter_code
_entity_poly.pdbx_strand_id
1 'polypeptide(L)'
;MTQVEQGQSETCPACQTEDIDHSVEEFEGVCDSCGFVLQQDTNSVELEWEITDGAFQRPEKRDWLSECHVRNATEQQLAEAFNHLEDFAEKLSLSEELREGGVDLYCDAFRAELTDGRKTPCIVAACLRLASRQLDQPVPKSRFTDFSGVDKTKFNRSNLVLCEELDIGPHLPKPKEYIPFLQTQLELADAVWNATERILTTVEGQQSFIGKDPAGVAAGAVYVSQDEHTQWDVAKAVGLSTETVRQRIKQLREVIDDV
;
A
#
# COMPACT_ATOMS: atom_id res chain seq x y z
N MET A 1 21.00 -0.20 -45.14
CA MET A 1 19.74 0.23 -45.79
C MET A 1 18.93 -1.02 -46.03
N THR A 2 18.15 -1.42 -45.04
CA THR A 2 17.21 -2.54 -45.15
C THR A 2 15.85 -1.91 -44.87
N GLN A 3 15.07 -1.70 -45.93
CA GLN A 3 13.71 -1.20 -45.82
C GLN A 3 12.87 -2.31 -45.19
N VAL A 4 12.25 -2.03 -44.04
CA VAL A 4 11.18 -2.86 -43.49
C VAL A 4 9.91 -2.39 -44.18
N GLU A 5 9.41 -3.20 -45.12
CA GLU A 5 8.08 -2.99 -45.71
C GLU A 5 7.04 -3.18 -44.59
N GLN A 6 6.37 -2.09 -44.22
CA GLN A 6 5.24 -2.10 -43.28
C GLN A 6 4.03 -2.71 -43.99
N GLY A 7 3.77 -4.00 -43.76
CA GLY A 7 2.55 -4.65 -44.20
C GLY A 7 1.39 -4.30 -43.25
N GLN A 8 0.41 -3.53 -43.74
CA GLN A 8 -0.87 -3.36 -43.07
C GLN A 8 -1.59 -4.72 -43.02
N SER A 9 -1.98 -5.18 -41.84
CA SER A 9 -2.76 -6.41 -41.69
C SER A 9 -4.23 -6.12 -41.98
N GLU A 10 -4.75 -6.59 -43.12
CA GLU A 10 -6.15 -6.40 -43.57
C GLU A 10 -7.19 -7.22 -42.76
N THR A 11 -6.75 -7.99 -41.77
CA THR A 11 -7.62 -8.84 -40.94
C THR A 11 -7.40 -8.61 -39.46
N CYS A 12 -8.48 -8.63 -38.68
CA CYS A 12 -8.42 -8.54 -37.22
C CYS A 12 -7.69 -9.76 -36.62
N PRO A 13 -6.63 -9.58 -35.81
CA PRO A 13 -5.88 -10.71 -35.24
C PRO A 13 -6.66 -11.48 -34.15
N ALA A 14 -7.69 -10.87 -33.55
CA ALA A 14 -8.49 -11.51 -32.50
C ALA A 14 -9.63 -12.38 -33.05
N CYS A 15 -10.32 -11.93 -34.10
CA CYS A 15 -11.51 -12.62 -34.63
C CYS A 15 -11.41 -13.01 -36.11
N GLN A 16 -10.33 -12.63 -36.80
CA GLN A 16 -10.03 -12.93 -38.21
C GLN A 16 -11.03 -12.35 -39.22
N THR A 17 -11.88 -11.41 -38.80
CA THR A 17 -12.79 -10.67 -39.68
C THR A 17 -12.05 -9.53 -40.39
N GLU A 18 -12.48 -9.20 -41.61
CA GLU A 18 -12.01 -8.07 -42.44
C GLU A 18 -12.76 -6.76 -42.15
N ASP A 19 -13.71 -6.78 -41.21
CA ASP A 19 -14.60 -5.66 -40.91
C ASP A 19 -13.92 -4.73 -39.89
N ILE A 20 -13.17 -3.76 -40.43
CA ILE A 20 -12.33 -2.82 -39.67
C ILE A 20 -12.74 -1.40 -40.03
N ASP A 21 -13.21 -0.66 -39.02
CA ASP A 21 -13.52 0.76 -39.13
C ASP A 21 -12.25 1.60 -38.96
N HIS A 22 -11.93 2.37 -40.00
CA HIS A 22 -10.78 3.28 -40.05
C HIS A 22 -11.18 4.76 -39.83
N SER A 23 -12.42 5.03 -39.38
CA SER A 23 -12.93 6.39 -39.19
C SER A 23 -12.30 7.15 -38.03
N VAL A 24 -11.61 6.45 -37.12
CA VAL A 24 -10.96 7.04 -35.94
C VAL A 24 -9.48 7.28 -36.24
N GLU A 25 -9.11 8.54 -36.48
CA GLU A 25 -7.73 8.94 -36.86
C GLU A 25 -6.64 8.60 -35.83
N GLU A 26 -7.04 8.33 -34.58
CA GLU A 26 -6.13 8.04 -33.47
C GLU A 26 -5.62 6.60 -33.46
N PHE A 27 -6.23 5.71 -34.26
CA PHE A 27 -5.89 4.28 -34.36
C PHE A 27 -5.72 3.86 -35.82
N GLU A 28 -5.02 2.76 -36.06
CA GLU A 28 -4.97 2.19 -37.41
C GLU A 28 -6.31 1.58 -37.83
N GLY A 29 -7.17 1.20 -36.87
CA GLY A 29 -8.54 0.77 -37.13
C GLY A 29 -9.15 0.07 -35.92
N VAL A 30 -10.47 -0.04 -35.88
CA VAL A 30 -11.21 -0.77 -34.84
C VAL A 30 -12.04 -1.85 -35.52
N CYS A 31 -11.94 -3.10 -35.07
CA CYS A 31 -12.74 -4.18 -35.62
C CYS A 31 -14.22 -4.04 -35.19
N ASP A 32 -15.14 -3.92 -36.14
CA ASP A 32 -16.58 -3.78 -35.87
C ASP A 32 -17.20 -5.05 -35.28
N SER A 33 -16.60 -6.22 -35.57
CA SER A 33 -17.12 -7.50 -35.09
C SER A 33 -16.77 -7.81 -33.64
N CYS A 34 -15.63 -7.35 -33.13
CA CYS A 34 -15.15 -7.73 -31.79
C CYS A 34 -14.60 -6.56 -30.96
N GLY A 35 -14.53 -5.36 -31.52
CA GLY A 35 -14.02 -4.15 -30.86
C GLY A 35 -12.50 -4.11 -30.71
N PHE A 36 -11.76 -5.01 -31.38
CA PHE A 36 -10.30 -5.04 -31.29
C PHE A 36 -9.69 -3.81 -31.96
N VAL A 37 -8.88 -3.04 -31.23
CA VAL A 37 -8.23 -1.82 -31.70
C VAL A 37 -6.84 -2.16 -32.27
N LEU A 38 -6.61 -1.82 -33.53
CA LEU A 38 -5.31 -1.90 -34.18
C LEU A 38 -4.50 -0.64 -33.85
N GLN A 39 -3.35 -0.83 -33.22
CA GLN A 39 -2.35 0.21 -33.00
C GLN A 39 -1.08 -0.14 -33.75
N GLN A 40 -0.39 0.86 -34.32
CA GLN A 40 1.03 0.70 -34.60
C GLN A 40 1.74 0.43 -33.29
N ASP A 41 2.61 -0.59 -33.29
CA ASP A 41 3.55 -0.86 -32.21
C ASP A 41 4.37 0.40 -31.90
N THR A 42 3.85 1.23 -30.99
CA THR A 42 4.59 2.33 -30.37
C THR A 42 5.10 1.94 -28.98
N ASN A 43 4.90 0.68 -28.57
CA ASN A 43 5.38 0.14 -27.30
C ASN A 43 6.50 -0.89 -27.43
N SER A 44 7.36 -0.72 -28.43
CA SER A 44 8.77 -1.05 -28.23
C SER A 44 9.51 0.26 -28.04
N VAL A 45 9.64 0.71 -26.79
CA VAL A 45 10.71 1.67 -26.48
C VAL A 45 12.00 0.96 -26.87
N GLU A 46 12.54 1.32 -28.04
CA GLU A 46 13.85 0.86 -28.45
C GLU A 46 14.79 1.33 -27.35
N LEU A 47 15.39 0.39 -26.61
CA LEU A 47 16.36 0.73 -25.60
C LEU A 47 17.57 1.32 -26.33
N GLU A 48 17.59 2.65 -26.46
CA GLU A 48 18.68 3.42 -27.07
C GLU A 48 19.91 3.37 -26.15
N TRP A 49 20.59 2.23 -26.12
CA TRP A 49 21.94 2.15 -25.60
C TRP A 49 22.89 2.56 -26.73
N GLU A 50 23.42 3.78 -26.68
CA GLU A 50 24.54 4.15 -27.54
C GLU A 50 25.86 3.76 -26.87
N ILE A 51 26.65 2.90 -27.54
CA ILE A 51 28.03 2.64 -27.15
C ILE A 51 28.92 3.67 -27.84
N THR A 52 29.36 4.68 -27.09
CA THR A 52 30.40 5.61 -27.52
C THR A 52 31.69 5.33 -26.74
N ASP A 53 32.81 5.15 -27.45
CA ASP A 53 34.15 4.91 -26.90
C ASP A 53 34.28 3.79 -25.84
N GLY A 54 33.52 2.70 -26.00
CA GLY A 54 33.62 1.51 -25.14
C GLY A 54 33.13 1.72 -23.70
N ALA A 55 32.47 2.85 -23.42
CA ALA A 55 31.81 3.12 -22.14
C ALA A 55 30.29 3.02 -22.31
N PHE A 56 29.62 2.35 -21.37
CA PHE A 56 28.17 2.38 -21.28
C PHE A 56 27.73 3.78 -20.84
N GLN A 57 27.15 4.56 -21.76
CA GLN A 57 26.46 5.79 -21.38
C GLN A 57 24.98 5.46 -21.15
N ARG A 58 24.53 5.59 -19.91
CA ARG A 58 23.10 5.61 -19.62
C ARG A 58 22.55 6.93 -20.20
N PRO A 59 21.49 6.93 -21.02
CA PRO A 59 20.84 8.17 -21.42
C PRO A 59 20.53 8.99 -20.17
N GLU A 60 20.71 10.31 -20.23
CA GLU A 60 20.25 11.20 -19.16
C GLU A 60 18.84 10.78 -18.78
N LYS A 61 18.61 10.57 -17.48
CA LYS A 61 17.36 10.06 -16.91
C LYS A 61 16.20 10.87 -17.50
N ARG A 62 15.58 10.35 -18.56
CA ARG A 62 14.41 10.98 -19.17
C ARG A 62 13.41 11.08 -18.03
N ASP A 63 13.00 12.31 -17.73
CA ASP A 63 12.04 12.57 -16.68
C ASP A 63 10.74 11.90 -17.12
N TRP A 64 10.40 10.77 -16.54
CA TRP A 64 9.24 9.96 -16.92
C TRP A 64 7.93 10.79 -16.89
N LEU A 65 7.92 11.89 -16.13
CA LEU A 65 6.87 12.89 -16.08
C LEU A 65 6.63 13.62 -17.43
N SER A 66 7.62 13.68 -18.33
CA SER A 66 7.47 14.29 -19.66
C SER A 66 6.74 13.39 -20.66
N GLU A 67 6.74 12.08 -20.44
CA GLU A 67 6.11 11.07 -21.31
C GLU A 67 4.72 10.65 -20.80
N CYS A 68 4.54 10.57 -19.48
CA CYS A 68 3.26 10.26 -18.85
C CYS A 68 2.37 11.50 -18.73
N HIS A 69 1.83 11.97 -19.86
CA HIS A 69 0.83 13.02 -19.83
C HIS A 69 -0.51 12.44 -19.34
N VAL A 70 -1.06 13.00 -18.26
CA VAL A 70 -2.42 12.70 -17.80
C VAL A 70 -3.41 13.16 -18.88
N ARG A 71 -4.02 12.22 -19.60
CA ARG A 71 -4.86 12.49 -20.78
C ARG A 71 -6.31 12.76 -20.40
N ASN A 72 -6.77 12.27 -19.25
CA ASN A 72 -8.15 12.41 -18.80
C ASN A 72 -8.27 12.47 -17.26
N ALA A 73 -9.46 12.87 -16.78
CA ALA A 73 -9.74 13.05 -15.35
C ALA A 73 -9.56 11.75 -14.53
N THR A 74 -9.82 10.60 -15.16
CA THR A 74 -9.67 9.26 -14.58
C THR A 74 -8.20 8.96 -14.27
N GLU A 75 -7.31 9.20 -15.24
CA GLU A 75 -5.86 9.08 -15.06
C GLU A 75 -5.33 10.07 -14.01
N GLN A 76 -5.90 11.28 -13.95
CA GLN A 76 -5.52 12.27 -12.93
C GLN A 76 -5.81 11.76 -11.51
N GLN A 77 -6.99 11.17 -11.32
CA GLN A 77 -7.39 10.60 -10.03
C GLN A 77 -6.50 9.44 -9.62
N LEU A 78 -6.15 8.54 -10.56
CA LEU A 78 -5.23 7.43 -10.29
C LEU A 78 -3.82 7.95 -9.92
N ALA A 79 -3.31 8.94 -10.67
CA ALA A 79 -2.02 9.55 -10.37
C ALA A 79 -2.00 10.23 -8.99
N GLU A 80 -3.06 10.95 -8.63
CA GLU A 80 -3.21 11.55 -7.30
C GLU A 80 -3.23 10.48 -6.20
N ALA A 81 -3.93 9.37 -6.43
CA ALA A 81 -4.02 8.28 -5.47
C ALA A 81 -2.68 7.58 -5.26
N PHE A 82 -1.93 7.28 -6.33
CA PHE A 82 -0.61 6.68 -6.22
C PHE A 82 0.40 7.61 -5.58
N ASN A 83 0.33 8.92 -5.84
CA ASN A 83 1.14 9.89 -5.11
C ASN A 83 0.87 9.87 -3.60
N HIS A 84 -0.41 9.77 -3.19
CA HIS A 84 -0.76 9.60 -1.78
C HIS A 84 -0.29 8.26 -1.20
N LEU A 85 -0.36 7.19 -1.99
CA LEU A 85 0.06 5.86 -1.56
C LEU A 85 1.56 5.83 -1.28
N GLU A 86 2.37 6.35 -2.20
CA GLU A 86 3.83 6.46 -2.03
C GLU A 86 4.18 7.36 -0.84
N ASP A 87 3.54 8.53 -0.72
CA ASP A 87 3.78 9.44 0.42
C ASP A 87 3.49 8.76 1.78
N PHE A 88 2.39 7.99 1.87
CA PHE A 88 2.04 7.27 3.09
C PHE A 88 2.98 6.09 3.36
N ALA A 89 3.37 5.38 2.30
CA ALA A 89 4.26 4.24 2.38
C ALA A 89 5.67 4.63 2.84
N GLU A 90 6.21 5.71 2.30
CA GLU A 90 7.50 6.26 2.70
C GLU A 90 7.47 6.73 4.15
N LYS A 91 6.46 7.52 4.54
CA LYS A 91 6.35 8.07 5.90
C LYS A 91 6.16 7.00 6.99
N LEU A 92 5.62 5.83 6.64
CA LEU A 92 5.47 4.70 7.56
C LEU A 92 6.55 3.63 7.39
N SER A 93 7.49 3.83 6.46
CA SER A 93 8.53 2.85 6.11
C SER A 93 7.95 1.47 5.79
N LEU A 94 6.89 1.42 4.98
CA LEU A 94 6.21 0.18 4.61
C LEU A 94 7.08 -0.65 3.67
N SER A 95 6.99 -1.99 3.79
CA SER A 95 7.62 -2.95 2.88
C SER A 95 7.09 -2.80 1.46
N GLU A 96 7.88 -3.22 0.47
CA GLU A 96 7.48 -3.24 -0.94
C GLU A 96 6.23 -4.11 -1.15
N GLU A 97 6.19 -5.30 -0.55
CA GLU A 97 5.04 -6.21 -0.57
C GLU A 97 3.75 -5.54 -0.07
N LEU A 98 3.82 -4.76 1.01
CA LEU A 98 2.65 -4.05 1.53
C LEU A 98 2.23 -2.88 0.64
N ARG A 99 3.18 -2.21 -0.02
CA ARG A 99 2.88 -1.16 -1.01
C ARG A 99 2.13 -1.74 -2.19
N GLU A 100 2.64 -2.83 -2.76
CA GLU A 100 2.02 -3.57 -3.86
C GLU A 100 0.60 -4.01 -3.48
N GLY A 101 0.43 -4.66 -2.33
CA GLY A 101 -0.91 -5.05 -1.85
C GLY A 101 -1.85 -3.87 -1.63
N GLY A 102 -1.32 -2.71 -1.23
CA GLY A 102 -2.10 -1.46 -1.13
C GLY A 102 -2.56 -0.93 -2.49
N VAL A 103 -1.69 -1.01 -3.51
CA VAL A 103 -1.98 -0.62 -4.89
C VAL A 103 -3.04 -1.55 -5.48
N ASP A 104 -2.90 -2.86 -5.30
CA ASP A 104 -3.85 -3.86 -5.78
C ASP A 104 -5.25 -3.61 -5.20
N LEU A 105 -5.36 -3.46 -3.88
CA LEU A 105 -6.65 -3.15 -3.23
C LEU A 105 -7.24 -1.82 -3.71
N TYR A 106 -6.41 -0.81 -3.95
CA TYR A 106 -6.89 0.46 -4.50
C TYR A 106 -7.42 0.28 -5.92
N CYS A 107 -6.73 -0.48 -6.76
CA CYS A 107 -7.17 -0.78 -8.13
C CYS A 107 -8.47 -1.58 -8.14
N ASP A 108 -8.63 -2.54 -7.24
CA ASP A 108 -9.88 -3.30 -7.09
C ASP A 108 -11.03 -2.41 -6.63
N ALA A 109 -10.78 -1.53 -5.64
CA ALA A 109 -11.75 -0.53 -5.22
C ALA A 109 -12.14 0.43 -6.34
N PHE A 110 -11.18 0.83 -7.17
CA PHE A 110 -11.40 1.71 -8.32
C PHE A 110 -12.26 1.03 -9.41
N ARG A 111 -11.95 -0.21 -9.77
CA ARG A 111 -12.72 -1.01 -10.74
C ARG A 111 -14.15 -1.27 -10.27
N ALA A 112 -14.36 -1.39 -8.96
CA ALA A 112 -15.67 -1.54 -8.34
C ALA A 112 -16.39 -0.19 -8.10
N GLU A 113 -15.90 0.92 -8.64
CA GLU A 113 -16.48 2.28 -8.48
C GLU A 113 -16.61 2.73 -7.01
N LEU A 114 -15.84 2.13 -6.10
CA LEU A 114 -15.88 2.44 -4.66
C LEU A 114 -15.11 3.71 -4.32
N THR A 115 -14.33 4.25 -5.26
CA THR A 115 -13.55 5.49 -5.09
C THR A 115 -14.40 6.76 -5.19
N ASP A 116 -15.56 6.67 -5.84
CA ASP A 116 -16.30 7.84 -6.29
C ASP A 116 -16.96 8.60 -5.14
N GLY A 117 -16.83 9.94 -5.18
CA GLY A 117 -17.33 10.84 -4.14
C GLY A 117 -16.61 10.71 -2.79
N ARG A 118 -15.55 9.91 -2.69
CA ARG A 118 -14.73 9.76 -1.48
C ARG A 118 -13.46 10.59 -1.60
N LYS A 119 -12.89 10.94 -0.45
CA LYS A 119 -11.60 11.63 -0.42
C LYS A 119 -10.50 10.63 -0.75
N THR A 120 -9.75 10.88 -1.82
CA THR A 120 -8.58 10.10 -2.26
C THR A 120 -7.65 9.67 -1.11
N PRO A 121 -7.14 10.57 -0.24
CA PRO A 121 -6.27 10.16 0.85
C PRO A 121 -6.95 9.23 1.87
N CYS A 122 -8.27 9.34 2.07
CA CYS A 122 -8.99 8.48 3.01
C CYS A 122 -9.15 7.06 2.49
N ILE A 123 -9.42 6.89 1.19
CA ILE A 123 -9.57 5.57 0.60
C ILE A 123 -8.22 4.88 0.41
N VAL A 124 -7.18 5.61 0.00
CA VAL A 124 -5.80 5.09 -0.09
C VAL A 124 -5.32 4.59 1.27
N ALA A 125 -5.50 5.40 2.32
CA ALA A 125 -5.16 5.00 3.68
C ALA A 125 -5.94 3.74 4.12
N ALA A 126 -7.21 3.61 3.73
CA ALA A 126 -8.01 2.43 4.03
C ALA A 126 -7.51 1.18 3.28
N CYS A 127 -7.12 1.30 2.00
CA CYS A 127 -6.52 0.21 1.23
C CYS A 127 -5.23 -0.28 1.88
N LEU A 128 -4.30 0.62 2.21
CA LEU A 128 -3.06 0.27 2.92
C LEU A 128 -3.33 -0.39 4.27
N ARG A 129 -4.33 0.09 5.02
CA ARG A 129 -4.73 -0.52 6.28
C ARG A 129 -5.22 -1.95 6.10
N LEU A 130 -5.98 -2.22 5.04
CA LEU A 130 -6.50 -3.56 4.74
C LEU A 130 -5.41 -4.49 4.23
N ALA A 131 -4.55 -4.02 3.31
CA ALA A 131 -3.37 -4.75 2.85
C ALA A 131 -2.49 -5.18 4.03
N SER A 132 -2.22 -4.26 4.96
CA SER A 132 -1.43 -4.55 6.17
C SER A 132 -2.00 -5.69 7.02
N ARG A 133 -3.32 -5.92 6.98
CA ARG A 133 -3.98 -7.01 7.72
C ARG A 133 -3.97 -8.32 6.95
N GLN A 134 -4.05 -8.27 5.62
CA GLN A 134 -4.03 -9.47 4.79
C GLN A 134 -2.63 -10.10 4.75
N LEU A 135 -1.59 -9.28 4.89
CA LEU A 135 -0.19 -9.70 4.91
C LEU A 135 0.36 -10.00 6.31
N ASP A 136 -0.48 -9.99 7.35
CA ASP A 136 -0.06 -10.16 8.75
C ASP A 136 1.05 -9.18 9.19
N GLN A 137 1.14 -8.01 8.53
CA GLN A 137 2.06 -6.89 8.83
C GLN A 137 1.26 -5.65 9.29
N PRO A 138 0.47 -5.75 10.37
CA PRO A 138 -0.52 -4.74 10.72
C PRO A 138 0.12 -3.41 11.09
N VAL A 139 -0.40 -2.34 10.49
CA VAL A 139 -0.06 -0.96 10.85
C VAL A 139 -1.17 -0.37 11.71
N PRO A 140 -0.85 0.32 12.84
CA PRO A 140 -1.87 0.86 13.71
C PRO A 140 -2.74 1.89 12.99
N LYS A 141 -4.06 1.78 13.17
CA LYS A 141 -5.06 2.65 12.54
C LYS A 141 -4.79 4.14 12.74
N SER A 142 -4.36 4.52 13.94
CA SER A 142 -3.99 5.88 14.32
C SER A 142 -2.99 6.49 13.34
N ARG A 143 -1.99 5.72 12.90
CA ARG A 143 -0.91 6.18 12.01
C ARG A 143 -1.42 6.63 10.65
N PHE A 144 -2.43 5.95 10.11
CA PHE A 144 -3.09 6.39 8.88
C PHE A 144 -3.91 7.67 9.08
N THR A 145 -4.54 7.82 10.24
CA THR A 145 -5.37 8.99 10.55
C THR A 145 -4.58 10.22 11.00
N ASP A 146 -3.26 10.08 11.20
CA ASP A 146 -2.36 11.18 11.53
C ASP A 146 -1.95 11.98 10.28
N PHE A 147 -2.13 11.41 9.07
CA PHE A 147 -1.79 12.07 7.82
C PHE A 147 -2.71 13.25 7.50
N SER A 148 -2.11 14.30 6.93
CA SER A 148 -2.84 15.45 6.40
C SER A 148 -3.84 15.02 5.32
N GLY A 149 -5.08 15.48 5.42
CA GLY A 149 -6.14 15.15 4.46
C GLY A 149 -6.94 13.88 4.78
N VAL A 150 -6.46 13.05 5.71
CA VAL A 150 -7.19 11.87 6.19
C VAL A 150 -8.14 12.25 7.33
N ASP A 151 -9.42 12.36 7.03
CA ASP A 151 -10.45 12.56 8.04
C ASP A 151 -10.82 11.23 8.70
N LYS A 152 -10.79 11.17 10.03
CA LYS A 152 -11.05 9.95 10.81
C LYS A 152 -12.40 9.31 10.49
N THR A 153 -13.45 10.11 10.30
CA THR A 153 -14.80 9.60 10.05
C THR A 153 -14.91 9.05 8.63
N LYS A 154 -14.37 9.78 7.65
CA LYS A 154 -14.34 9.36 6.24
C LYS A 154 -13.46 8.14 6.01
N PHE A 155 -12.31 8.07 6.67
CA PHE A 155 -11.44 6.90 6.69
C PHE A 155 -12.18 5.66 7.20
N ASN A 156 -12.85 5.76 8.37
CA ASN A 156 -13.59 4.63 8.93
C ASN A 156 -14.71 4.15 8.01
N ARG A 157 -15.46 5.10 7.42
CA ARG A 157 -16.51 4.77 6.46
C ARG A 157 -15.95 4.06 5.23
N SER A 158 -14.85 4.57 4.67
CA SER A 158 -14.20 3.97 3.50
C SER A 158 -13.69 2.56 3.82
N ASN A 159 -13.05 2.38 4.98
CA ASN A 159 -12.58 1.07 5.45
C ASN A 159 -13.72 0.06 5.61
N LEU A 160 -14.87 0.48 6.15
CA LEU A 160 -16.02 -0.42 6.31
C LEU A 160 -16.58 -0.85 4.95
N VAL A 161 -16.75 0.09 4.02
CA VAL A 161 -17.29 -0.23 2.69
C VAL A 161 -16.32 -1.12 1.91
N LEU A 162 -15.01 -0.85 1.97
CA LEU A 162 -14.02 -1.73 1.34
C LEU A 162 -14.05 -3.15 1.93
N CYS A 163 -14.19 -3.29 3.25
CA CYS A 163 -14.36 -4.62 3.86
C CYS A 163 -15.59 -5.35 3.34
N GLU A 164 -16.71 -4.65 3.20
CA GLU A 164 -18.00 -5.25 2.79
C GLU A 164 -18.01 -5.61 1.30
N GLU A 165 -17.60 -4.69 0.44
CA GLU A 165 -17.70 -4.85 -1.02
C GLU A 165 -16.60 -5.73 -1.61
N LEU A 166 -15.41 -5.75 -1.01
CA LEU A 166 -14.30 -6.62 -1.43
C LEU A 166 -14.27 -7.96 -0.67
N ASP A 167 -15.30 -8.27 0.13
CA ASP A 167 -15.40 -9.48 0.96
C ASP A 167 -14.15 -9.72 1.83
N ILE A 168 -13.57 -8.64 2.37
CA ILE A 168 -12.38 -8.72 3.22
C ILE A 168 -12.83 -8.97 4.65
N GLY A 169 -12.62 -10.21 5.09
CA GLY A 169 -13.03 -10.67 6.41
C GLY A 169 -12.49 -9.84 7.59
N PRO A 170 -13.19 -9.84 8.74
CA PRO A 170 -12.75 -9.15 9.94
C PRO A 170 -11.57 -9.88 10.61
N HIS A 171 -10.35 -9.70 10.10
CA HIS A 171 -9.14 -10.24 10.71
C HIS A 171 -8.56 -9.28 11.76
N LEU A 172 -8.81 -9.52 13.05
CA LEU A 172 -8.25 -8.66 14.11
C LEU A 172 -6.80 -9.05 14.40
N PRO A 173 -5.83 -8.16 14.18
CA PRO A 173 -4.43 -8.50 14.38
C PRO A 173 -4.11 -8.72 15.86
N LYS A 174 -3.25 -9.71 16.12
CA LYS A 174 -2.74 -10.01 17.45
C LYS A 174 -1.65 -9.00 17.85
N PRO A 175 -1.41 -8.78 19.16
CA PRO A 175 -0.33 -7.89 19.61
C PRO A 175 1.04 -8.24 19.02
N LYS A 176 1.35 -9.53 18.88
CA LYS A 176 2.63 -10.02 18.34
C LYS A 176 2.89 -9.62 16.88
N GLU A 177 1.83 -9.41 16.09
CA GLU A 177 1.95 -9.06 14.67
C GLU A 177 2.37 -7.59 14.50
N TYR A 178 2.23 -6.75 15.53
CA TYR A 178 2.71 -5.35 15.47
C TYR A 178 4.21 -5.19 15.74
N ILE A 179 4.90 -6.25 16.20
CA ILE A 179 6.30 -6.12 16.56
C ILE A 179 7.18 -5.73 15.35
N PRO A 180 7.01 -6.26 14.10
CA PRO A 180 7.85 -5.86 12.96
C PRO A 180 7.71 -4.38 12.65
N PHE A 181 6.48 -3.85 12.72
CA PHE A 181 6.22 -2.42 12.58
C PHE A 181 6.94 -1.61 13.67
N LEU A 182 6.86 -2.04 14.93
CA LEU A 182 7.54 -1.37 16.05
C LEU A 182 9.06 -1.43 15.93
N GLN A 183 9.60 -2.55 15.43
CA GLN A 183 11.03 -2.73 15.20
C GLN A 183 11.56 -1.69 14.21
N THR A 184 10.87 -1.49 13.09
CA THR A 184 11.24 -0.47 12.10
C THR A 184 11.08 0.95 12.65
N GLN A 185 10.00 1.23 13.38
CA GLN A 185 9.70 2.59 13.87
C GLN A 185 10.58 3.04 15.05
N LEU A 186 11.09 2.10 15.84
CA LEU A 186 11.91 2.37 17.03
C LEU A 186 13.37 1.93 16.86
N GLU A 187 13.75 1.39 15.70
CA GLU A 187 15.10 0.88 15.41
C GLU A 187 15.58 -0.17 16.43
N LEU A 188 14.70 -1.12 16.76
CA LEU A 188 14.95 -2.12 17.81
C LEU A 188 15.98 -3.17 17.38
N ALA A 189 16.85 -3.57 18.31
CA ALA A 189 17.75 -4.70 18.13
C ALA A 189 17.02 -6.06 18.22
N ASP A 190 17.51 -7.08 17.51
CA ASP A 190 16.90 -8.42 17.47
C ASP A 190 16.79 -9.11 18.84
N ALA A 191 17.66 -8.76 19.79
CA ALA A 191 17.57 -9.28 21.16
C ALA A 191 16.27 -8.82 21.86
N VAL A 192 15.84 -7.59 21.59
CA VAL A 192 14.64 -6.95 22.16
C VAL A 192 13.38 -7.58 21.58
N TRP A 193 13.41 -7.96 20.29
CA TRP A 193 12.35 -8.72 19.62
C TRP A 193 12.01 -9.99 20.40
N ASN A 194 13.01 -10.83 20.63
CA ASN A 194 12.82 -12.15 21.24
C ASN A 194 12.29 -12.02 22.68
N ALA A 195 12.73 -11.01 23.42
CA ALA A 195 12.21 -10.73 24.75
C ALA A 195 10.74 -10.25 24.71
N THR A 196 10.41 -9.35 23.78
CA THR A 196 9.05 -8.84 23.56
C THR A 196 8.08 -9.97 23.20
N GLU A 197 8.47 -10.85 22.28
CA GLU A 197 7.64 -11.98 21.84
C GLU A 197 7.34 -12.94 22.99
N ARG A 198 8.33 -13.21 23.85
CA ARG A 198 8.14 -14.01 25.07
C ARG A 198 7.14 -13.37 26.02
N ILE A 199 7.26 -12.07 26.27
CA ILE A 199 6.31 -11.33 27.11
C ILE A 199 4.89 -11.42 26.54
N LEU A 200 4.74 -11.17 25.24
CA LEU A 200 3.44 -11.21 24.58
C LEU A 200 2.81 -12.60 24.58
N THR A 201 3.62 -13.65 24.49
CA THR A 201 3.17 -15.05 24.60
C THR A 201 2.68 -15.36 26.02
N THR A 202 3.38 -14.90 27.06
CA THR A 202 2.97 -15.11 28.46
C THR A 202 1.62 -14.44 28.78
N VAL A 203 1.33 -13.30 28.16
CA VAL A 203 0.08 -12.55 28.41
C VAL A 203 -1.04 -12.91 27.44
N GLU A 204 -0.80 -13.76 26.43
CA GLU A 204 -1.82 -14.18 25.48
C GLU A 204 -2.93 -14.97 26.22
N GLY A 205 -4.19 -14.58 26.00
CA GLY A 205 -5.35 -15.22 26.63
C GLY A 205 -5.67 -14.76 28.06
N GLN A 206 -4.87 -13.86 28.65
CA GLN A 206 -5.19 -13.32 29.98
C GLN A 206 -6.33 -12.31 29.95
N GLN A 207 -7.22 -12.39 30.95
CA GLN A 207 -8.43 -11.54 31.03
C GLN A 207 -8.11 -10.04 31.05
N SER A 208 -6.99 -9.64 31.64
CA SER A 208 -6.56 -8.23 31.77
C SER A 208 -6.35 -7.52 30.41
N PHE A 209 -6.10 -8.27 29.34
CA PHE A 209 -5.81 -7.77 28.01
C PHE A 209 -6.94 -8.00 26.98
N ILE A 210 -8.00 -8.73 27.35
CA ILE A 210 -9.15 -8.95 26.45
C ILE A 210 -9.86 -7.62 26.18
N GLY A 211 -10.12 -7.34 24.89
CA GLY A 211 -10.80 -6.12 24.44
C GLY A 211 -9.96 -4.84 24.55
N LYS A 212 -8.67 -4.95 24.89
CA LYS A 212 -7.73 -3.83 24.85
C LYS A 212 -7.16 -3.69 23.43
N ASP A 213 -6.73 -2.48 23.09
CA ASP A 213 -6.08 -2.20 21.81
C ASP A 213 -4.78 -3.04 21.67
N PRO A 214 -4.67 -3.93 20.66
CA PRO A 214 -3.51 -4.80 20.49
C PRO A 214 -2.19 -4.06 20.26
N ALA A 215 -2.21 -2.94 19.54
CA ALA A 215 -1.01 -2.14 19.28
C ALA A 215 -0.50 -1.50 20.58
N GLY A 216 -1.41 -1.07 21.46
CA GLY A 216 -1.04 -0.58 22.79
C GLY A 216 -0.42 -1.64 23.70
N VAL A 217 -0.88 -2.89 23.60
CA VAL A 217 -0.27 -4.03 24.33
C VAL A 217 1.13 -4.32 23.79
N ALA A 218 1.29 -4.35 22.46
CA ALA A 218 2.59 -4.55 21.81
C ALA A 218 3.61 -3.47 22.21
N ALA A 219 3.22 -2.19 22.13
CA ALA A 219 4.07 -1.07 22.54
C ALA A 219 4.48 -1.15 24.03
N GLY A 220 3.53 -1.55 24.89
CA GLY A 220 3.82 -1.78 26.30
C GLY A 220 4.83 -2.92 26.52
N ALA A 221 4.71 -4.01 25.77
CA ALA A 221 5.63 -5.14 25.86
C ALA A 221 7.04 -4.78 25.40
N VAL A 222 7.17 -4.01 24.31
CA VAL A 222 8.46 -3.46 23.85
C VAL A 222 9.10 -2.62 24.97
N TYR A 223 8.34 -1.72 25.59
CA TYR A 223 8.85 -0.90 26.71
C TYR A 223 9.21 -1.72 27.95
N VAL A 224 8.57 -2.87 28.20
CA VAL A 224 8.95 -3.73 29.33
C VAL A 224 10.19 -4.55 29.00
N SER A 225 10.41 -4.89 27.72
CA SER A 225 11.56 -5.68 27.28
C SER A 225 12.89 -4.92 27.32
N GLN A 226 12.86 -3.59 27.26
CA GLN A 226 14.04 -2.72 27.30
C GLN A 226 13.70 -1.33 27.86
N ASP A 227 14.67 -0.63 28.45
CA ASP A 227 14.48 0.70 29.07
C ASP A 227 15.11 1.85 28.26
N GLU A 228 15.45 1.63 26.98
CA GLU A 228 16.10 2.64 26.14
C GLU A 228 15.13 3.71 25.60
N HIS A 229 13.87 3.34 25.34
CA HIS A 229 12.85 4.27 24.86
C HIS A 229 11.94 4.73 25.99
N THR A 230 11.51 5.98 25.92
CA THR A 230 10.54 6.50 26.87
C THR A 230 9.13 5.97 26.58
N GLN A 231 8.24 6.04 27.57
CA GLN A 231 6.82 5.74 27.38
C GLN A 231 6.17 6.62 26.30
N TRP A 232 6.72 7.82 26.08
CA TRP A 232 6.26 8.71 25.02
C TRP A 232 6.68 8.21 23.64
N ASP A 233 7.91 7.71 23.48
CA ASP A 233 8.42 7.18 22.21
C ASP A 233 7.59 6.00 21.72
N VAL A 234 7.37 5.00 22.60
CA VAL A 234 6.56 3.81 22.25
C VAL A 234 5.10 4.16 21.99
N ALA A 235 4.54 5.15 22.69
CA ALA A 235 3.17 5.62 22.45
C ALA A 235 3.04 6.36 21.12
N LYS A 236 4.04 7.18 20.78
CA LYS A 236 4.11 7.89 19.49
C LYS A 236 4.23 6.92 18.33
N ALA A 237 5.05 5.87 18.45
CA ALA A 237 5.23 4.86 17.41
C ALA A 237 3.90 4.21 17.00
N VAL A 238 3.02 3.89 17.97
CA VAL A 238 1.69 3.33 17.70
C VAL A 238 0.58 4.37 17.56
N GLY A 239 0.88 5.67 17.68
CA GLY A 239 -0.12 6.75 17.60
C GLY A 239 -1.19 6.69 18.70
N LEU A 240 -0.84 6.26 19.91
CA LEU A 240 -1.72 6.23 21.07
C LEU A 240 -1.31 7.30 22.09
N SER A 241 -2.20 7.60 23.05
CA SER A 241 -1.84 8.50 24.15
C SER A 241 -0.83 7.81 25.09
N THR A 242 0.10 8.59 25.65
CA THR A 242 1.09 8.08 26.61
C THR A 242 0.42 7.41 27.81
N GLU A 243 -0.71 7.94 28.29
CA GLU A 243 -1.45 7.32 29.40
C GLU A 243 -2.05 5.96 29.01
N THR A 244 -2.50 5.79 27.77
CA THR A 244 -2.99 4.48 27.28
C THR A 244 -1.89 3.42 27.37
N VAL A 245 -0.68 3.74 26.91
CA VAL A 245 0.45 2.80 26.95
C VAL A 245 0.94 2.59 28.39
N ARG A 246 0.99 3.65 29.20
CA ARG A 246 1.34 3.57 30.64
C ARG A 246 0.44 2.60 31.41
N GLN A 247 -0.87 2.62 31.15
CA GLN A 247 -1.80 1.66 31.73
C GLN A 247 -1.49 0.21 31.29
N ARG A 248 -1.09 -0.01 30.04
CA ARG A 248 -0.71 -1.35 29.56
C ARG A 248 0.60 -1.83 30.19
N ILE A 249 1.60 -0.96 30.29
CA ILE A 249 2.86 -1.26 30.97
C ILE A 249 2.62 -1.69 32.42
N LYS A 250 1.76 -0.96 33.14
CA LYS A 250 1.40 -1.32 34.52
C LYS A 250 0.80 -2.73 34.59
N GLN A 251 -0.18 -3.04 33.73
CA GLN A 251 -0.81 -4.36 33.68
C GLN A 251 0.17 -5.46 33.29
N LEU A 252 1.10 -5.20 32.37
CA LEU A 252 2.12 -6.16 31.96
C LEU A 252 3.07 -6.48 33.10
N ARG A 253 3.51 -5.47 33.87
CA ARG A 253 4.39 -5.69 35.04
C ARG A 253 3.70 -6.50 36.14
N GLU A 254 2.43 -6.20 36.45
CA GLU A 254 1.64 -6.98 37.41
C GLU A 254 1.63 -8.48 37.04
N VAL A 255 1.50 -8.79 35.75
CA VAL A 255 1.46 -10.17 35.26
C VAL A 255 2.84 -10.83 35.25
N ILE A 256 3.90 -10.09 34.92
CA ILE A 256 5.26 -10.63 34.87
C ILE A 256 5.80 -10.87 36.29
N ASP A 257 5.47 -10.00 37.24
CA ASP A 257 5.89 -10.13 38.63
C ASP A 257 5.14 -11.26 39.38
N ASP A 258 3.97 -11.68 38.88
CA ASP A 258 3.17 -12.80 39.40
C ASP A 258 3.61 -14.19 38.86
N VAL A 259 4.59 -14.24 37.93
CA VAL A 259 5.11 -15.47 37.29
C VAL A 259 6.54 -15.78 37.75
#